data_AF-A0A953IF05-F1
#
_entry.id   AF-A0A953IF05-F1
#
_cell.length_a   1.000
_cell.length_b   1.000
_cell.length_c   1.000
_cell.angle_alpha   90.00
_cell.angle_beta   90.00
_cell.angle_gamma   90.00
#
_symmetry.space_group_name_H-M   'P 1'
#
loop_
_entity.id
_entity.type
_entity.pdbx_description
1 polymer ?
#
loop_
_entity_poly.entity_id
_entity_poly.type
_entity_poly.pdbx_seq_one_letter_code
_entity_poly.pdbx_strand_id
1 'polypeptide(L)'
;MPVNYILEYWAKIQSGEIAACRRLKQQYEKLVYELDHPKDPWVFDIERATRPIEFIETFCRHSKGKWLGQPVRLELFQKAKLQAIFGFVHKDTGLRRCREVLTIEGRKNGKSTEMAALALYLMVGDGEGGPEVYCVATKRDQARIVFTEAVNMRDQSPALRAHLKKRKTDLYFPLIFGKFEPLASESNSLDGLNSHGVIIDELHAIKDRNLYDVMKQSMAAREQPLLAMITTAGFVRECIYDDIYKYACDVLDGVIEDERFLAFIYELDDRSEWTDFRAWEKANPGLGTIKSYEELAA
;
A
#
# COMPACT_ATOMS: atom_id res chain seq x y z
N MET A 1 -23.70 9.59 1.70
CA MET A 1 -22.72 9.23 2.76
C MET A 1 -21.74 8.25 2.15
N PRO A 2 -20.43 8.40 2.36
CA PRO A 2 -19.44 7.50 1.79
C PRO A 2 -19.59 6.08 2.37
N VAL A 3 -19.27 5.07 1.56
CA VAL A 3 -19.38 3.65 1.95
C VAL A 3 -18.19 3.28 2.83
N ASN A 4 -18.42 2.57 3.93
CA ASN A 4 -17.36 1.98 4.75
C ASN A 4 -16.97 0.61 4.19
N TYR A 5 -15.93 0.58 3.36
CA TYR A 5 -15.40 -0.60 2.72
C TYR A 5 -14.71 -1.57 3.69
N ILE A 6 -14.27 -1.11 4.88
CA ILE A 6 -13.76 -2.00 5.93
C ILE A 6 -14.90 -2.93 6.39
N LEU A 7 -16.07 -2.37 6.68
CA LEU A 7 -17.26 -3.14 7.09
C LEU A 7 -17.80 -4.02 5.96
N GLU A 8 -17.84 -3.50 4.72
CA GLU A 8 -18.29 -4.27 3.56
C GLU A 8 -17.39 -5.48 3.29
N TYR A 9 -16.07 -5.28 3.30
CA TYR A 9 -15.11 -6.36 3.09
C TYR A 9 -15.16 -7.38 4.23
N TRP A 10 -15.25 -6.92 5.49
CA TRP A 10 -15.40 -7.79 6.63
C TRP A 10 -16.67 -8.64 6.58
N ALA A 11 -17.81 -8.05 6.16
CA ALA A 11 -19.06 -8.78 6.02
C ALA A 11 -18.96 -9.92 5.00
N LYS A 12 -18.28 -9.70 3.87
CA LYS A 12 -18.03 -10.74 2.85
C LYS A 12 -17.07 -11.82 3.32
N ILE A 13 -16.09 -11.48 4.15
CA ILE A 13 -15.21 -12.46 4.81
C ILE A 13 -16.01 -13.32 5.81
N GLN A 14 -16.89 -12.71 6.60
CA GLN A 14 -17.71 -13.40 7.60
C GLN A 14 -18.76 -14.31 6.96
N SER A 15 -19.36 -13.90 5.84
CA SER A 15 -20.33 -14.73 5.11
C SER A 15 -19.69 -15.90 4.36
N GLY A 16 -18.37 -15.89 4.18
CA GLY A 16 -17.64 -16.87 3.37
C GLY A 16 -17.70 -16.61 1.87
N GLU A 17 -18.22 -15.45 1.43
CA GLU A 17 -18.18 -15.03 0.03
C GLU A 17 -16.73 -14.77 -0.43
N ILE A 18 -15.89 -14.25 0.46
CA ILE A 18 -14.46 -14.03 0.21
C ILE A 18 -13.65 -14.95 1.14
N ALA A 19 -12.84 -15.83 0.56
CA ALA A 19 -11.93 -16.65 1.34
C ALA A 19 -10.76 -15.82 1.86
N ALA A 20 -10.59 -15.77 3.18
CA ALA A 20 -9.52 -15.04 3.84
C ALA A 20 -8.74 -15.95 4.81
N CYS A 21 -7.42 -15.78 4.86
CA CYS A 21 -6.57 -16.45 5.82
C CYS A 21 -6.75 -15.88 7.24
N ARG A 22 -6.20 -16.60 8.22
CA ARG A 22 -6.22 -16.22 9.63
C ARG A 22 -5.63 -14.82 9.86
N ARG A 23 -4.48 -14.52 9.27
CA ARG A 23 -3.78 -13.23 9.50
C ARG A 23 -4.58 -12.03 9.00
N LEU A 24 -5.18 -12.15 7.81
CA LEU A 24 -6.07 -11.11 7.29
C LEU A 24 -7.31 -10.92 8.17
N LYS A 25 -7.91 -12.03 8.62
CA LYS A 25 -9.07 -11.97 9.53
C LYS A 25 -8.74 -11.25 10.83
N GLN A 26 -7.59 -11.55 11.45
CA GLN A 26 -7.13 -10.87 12.67
C GLN A 26 -7.01 -9.35 12.47
N GLN A 27 -6.44 -8.90 11.34
CA GLN A 27 -6.30 -7.47 11.04
C GLN A 27 -7.66 -6.78 10.94
N TYR A 28 -8.60 -7.34 10.18
CA TYR A 28 -9.92 -6.73 9.98
C TYR A 28 -10.81 -6.82 11.21
N GLU A 29 -10.73 -7.91 11.99
CA GLU A 29 -11.42 -8.02 13.26
C GLU A 29 -11.01 -6.89 14.22
N LYS A 30 -9.71 -6.61 14.34
CA LYS A 30 -9.19 -5.47 15.14
C LYS A 30 -9.69 -4.12 14.61
N LEU A 31 -9.65 -3.91 13.29
CA LEU A 31 -10.11 -2.66 12.67
C LEU A 31 -11.60 -2.43 12.93
N VAL A 32 -12.44 -3.45 12.72
CA VAL A 32 -13.89 -3.36 12.94
C VAL A 32 -14.20 -3.16 14.43
N TYR A 33 -13.50 -3.86 15.31
CA TYR A 33 -13.64 -3.64 16.75
C TYR A 33 -13.37 -2.17 17.14
N GLU A 34 -12.32 -1.55 16.59
CA GLU A 34 -11.98 -0.15 16.85
C GLU A 34 -12.94 0.86 16.19
N LEU A 35 -13.67 0.48 15.13
CA LEU A 35 -14.74 1.32 14.58
C LEU A 35 -15.87 1.49 15.61
N ASP A 36 -16.21 0.43 16.33
CA ASP A 36 -17.25 0.43 17.36
C ASP A 36 -16.72 0.88 18.74
N HIS A 37 -15.41 0.72 18.97
CA HIS A 37 -14.74 1.06 20.23
C HIS A 37 -13.52 1.97 19.96
N PRO A 38 -13.72 3.25 19.61
CA PRO A 38 -12.63 4.17 19.34
C PRO A 38 -11.67 4.28 20.52
N LYS A 39 -10.37 4.24 20.23
CA LYS A 39 -9.30 4.38 21.23
C LYS A 39 -8.79 5.81 21.22
N ASP A 40 -8.99 6.55 22.31
CA ASP A 40 -8.50 7.91 22.42
C ASP A 40 -6.97 7.99 22.18
N PRO A 41 -6.45 8.95 21.37
CA PRO A 41 -7.15 10.07 20.72
C PRO A 41 -7.63 9.77 19.28
N TRP A 42 -7.68 8.52 18.86
CA TRP A 42 -7.99 8.09 17.50
C TRP A 42 -9.49 7.97 17.24
N VAL A 43 -9.92 8.53 16.11
CA VAL A 43 -11.27 8.42 15.57
C VAL A 43 -11.22 7.98 14.12
N PHE A 44 -12.30 7.38 13.62
CA PHE A 44 -12.42 7.03 12.22
C PHE A 44 -13.16 8.11 11.43
N ASP A 45 -12.44 8.78 10.51
CA ASP A 45 -12.97 9.77 9.60
C ASP A 45 -13.20 9.13 8.22
N ILE A 46 -14.47 8.82 7.92
CA ILE A 46 -14.87 8.15 6.67
C ILE A 46 -14.62 9.02 5.43
N GLU A 47 -14.72 10.34 5.55
CA GLU A 47 -14.48 11.26 4.43
C GLU A 47 -12.99 11.23 4.09
N ARG A 48 -12.11 11.37 5.09
CA ARG A 48 -10.66 11.28 4.88
C ARG A 48 -10.24 9.89 4.39
N ALA A 49 -10.84 8.83 4.92
CA ALA A 49 -10.61 7.44 4.48
C ALA A 49 -10.93 7.24 2.99
N THR A 50 -11.91 7.99 2.47
CA THR A 50 -12.42 7.84 1.10
C THR A 50 -11.66 8.68 0.06
N ARG A 51 -11.03 9.79 0.47
CA ARG A 51 -10.21 10.65 -0.41
C ARG A 51 -9.18 9.93 -1.29
N PRO A 52 -8.35 9.00 -0.78
CA PRO A 52 -7.40 8.28 -1.65
C PRO A 52 -8.12 7.45 -2.71
N ILE A 53 -9.25 6.84 -2.37
CA ILE A 53 -10.04 6.03 -3.31
C ILE A 53 -10.61 6.93 -4.41
N GLU A 54 -11.23 8.05 -4.04
CA GLU A 54 -11.79 9.00 -5.01
C GLU A 54 -10.70 9.58 -5.91
N PHE A 55 -9.54 9.94 -5.35
CA PHE A 55 -8.40 10.42 -6.13
C PHE A 55 -7.98 9.38 -7.17
N ILE A 56 -7.80 8.13 -6.75
CA ILE A 56 -7.35 7.06 -7.63
C ILE A 56 -8.41 6.78 -8.72
N GLU A 57 -9.66 6.57 -8.34
CA GLU A 57 -10.70 6.20 -9.29
C GLU A 57 -11.13 7.35 -10.22
N THR A 58 -10.88 8.61 -9.82
CA THR A 58 -11.18 9.80 -10.63
C THR A 58 -10.03 10.16 -11.56
N PHE A 59 -8.79 10.16 -11.06
CA PHE A 59 -7.65 10.75 -11.76
C PHE A 59 -6.67 9.73 -12.32
N CYS A 60 -6.50 8.57 -11.68
CA CYS A 60 -5.56 7.56 -12.17
C CYS A 60 -6.13 6.78 -13.35
N ARG A 61 -5.26 6.43 -14.30
CA ARG A 61 -5.61 5.70 -15.53
C ARG A 61 -4.67 4.51 -15.74
N HIS A 62 -5.20 3.40 -16.21
CA HIS A 62 -4.39 2.25 -16.57
C HIS A 62 -3.44 2.58 -17.73
N SER A 63 -2.21 2.08 -17.64
CA SER A 63 -1.14 2.42 -18.59
C SER A 63 -0.77 1.30 -19.57
N LYS A 64 -1.41 0.13 -19.47
CA LYS A 64 -1.01 -1.09 -20.19
C LYS A 64 -2.20 -1.95 -20.62
N GLY A 65 -1.97 -2.74 -21.67
CA GLY A 65 -2.86 -3.81 -22.11
C GLY A 65 -4.23 -3.31 -22.56
N LYS A 66 -5.24 -4.18 -22.45
CA LYS A 66 -6.63 -3.90 -22.85
C LYS A 66 -7.28 -2.71 -22.14
N TRP A 67 -6.70 -2.27 -21.02
CA TRP A 67 -7.23 -1.19 -20.18
C TRP A 67 -6.57 0.16 -20.43
N LEU A 68 -5.63 0.27 -21.38
CA LEU A 68 -4.90 1.53 -21.65
C LEU A 68 -5.85 2.74 -21.74
N GLY A 69 -5.60 3.75 -20.91
CA GLY A 69 -6.37 4.99 -20.87
C GLY A 69 -7.68 4.93 -20.08
N GLN A 70 -8.10 3.76 -19.60
CA GLN A 70 -9.31 3.60 -18.79
C GLN A 70 -9.08 4.01 -17.32
N PRO A 71 -10.10 4.52 -16.61
CA PRO A 71 -10.05 4.75 -15.17
C PRO A 71 -9.60 3.52 -14.40
N VAL A 72 -8.68 3.71 -13.43
CA VAL A 72 -8.38 2.67 -12.46
C VAL A 72 -9.62 2.46 -11.60
N ARG A 73 -10.09 1.21 -11.48
CA ARG A 73 -11.13 0.83 -10.53
C ARG A 73 -10.49 -0.05 -9.47
N LEU A 74 -10.65 0.33 -8.22
CA LEU A 74 -10.07 -0.41 -7.10
C LEU A 74 -11.01 -1.54 -6.70
N GLU A 75 -10.43 -2.71 -6.49
CA GLU A 75 -11.14 -3.86 -5.91
C GLU A 75 -11.47 -3.59 -4.44
N LEU A 76 -12.46 -4.31 -3.91
CA LEU A 76 -12.95 -4.10 -2.54
C LEU A 76 -11.83 -4.22 -1.49
N PHE A 77 -10.93 -5.19 -1.62
CA PHE A 77 -9.82 -5.37 -0.69
C PHE A 77 -8.85 -4.17 -0.70
N GLN A 78 -8.65 -3.52 -1.85
CA GLN A 78 -7.81 -2.33 -1.99
C GLN A 78 -8.50 -1.12 -1.35
N LYS A 79 -9.81 -0.97 -1.56
CA LYS A 79 -10.62 0.09 -0.94
C LYS A 79 -10.64 -0.03 0.59
N ALA A 80 -10.88 -1.23 1.11
CA ALA A 80 -10.87 -1.51 2.54
C ALA A 80 -9.49 -1.22 3.17
N LYS A 81 -8.41 -1.66 2.51
CA LYS A 81 -7.03 -1.36 2.90
C LYS A 81 -6.73 0.14 2.92
N LEU A 82 -7.09 0.88 1.88
CA LEU A 82 -6.89 2.34 1.83
C LEU A 82 -7.68 3.06 2.93
N GLN A 83 -8.93 2.66 3.18
CA GLN A 83 -9.70 3.24 4.29
C GLN A 83 -9.07 2.94 5.65
N ALA A 84 -8.54 1.73 5.86
CA ALA A 84 -7.84 1.39 7.09
C ALA A 84 -6.55 2.22 7.29
N ILE A 85 -5.79 2.44 6.21
CA ILE A 85 -4.57 3.26 6.25
C ILE A 85 -4.92 4.72 6.56
N PHE A 86 -5.88 5.32 5.84
CA PHE A 86 -6.11 6.78 5.86
C PHE A 86 -7.26 7.25 6.78
N GLY A 87 -8.09 6.34 7.28
CA GLY A 87 -9.31 6.67 8.02
C GLY A 87 -9.13 6.87 9.51
N PHE A 88 -8.21 6.16 10.16
CA PHE A 88 -7.91 6.38 11.58
C PHE A 88 -7.01 7.60 11.75
N VAL A 89 -7.55 8.63 12.41
CA VAL A 89 -6.90 9.93 12.58
C VAL A 89 -6.98 10.42 14.01
N HIS A 90 -6.04 11.28 14.39
CA HIS A 90 -6.09 11.97 15.67
C HIS A 90 -7.29 12.94 15.69
N LYS A 91 -8.14 12.88 16.70
CA LYS A 91 -9.38 13.69 16.80
C LYS A 91 -9.14 15.20 16.70
N ASP A 92 -8.06 15.70 17.30
CA ASP A 92 -7.78 17.14 17.35
C ASP A 92 -7.00 17.66 16.14
N THR A 93 -5.96 16.95 15.68
CA THR A 93 -5.08 17.41 14.59
C THR A 93 -5.52 16.89 13.21
N GLY A 94 -6.36 15.86 13.17
CA GLY A 94 -6.74 15.15 11.96
C GLY A 94 -5.61 14.33 11.32
N LEU A 95 -4.42 14.24 11.94
CA LEU A 95 -3.28 13.54 11.35
C LEU A 95 -3.49 12.01 11.35
N ARG A 96 -3.06 11.35 10.27
CA ARG A 96 -3.17 9.89 10.10
C ARG A 96 -2.43 9.13 11.20
N ARG A 97 -3.06 8.09 11.75
CA ARG A 97 -2.45 7.18 12.73
C ARG A 97 -1.38 6.30 12.09
N CYS A 98 -1.76 5.60 11.02
CA CYS A 98 -0.91 4.66 10.29
C CYS A 98 0.32 5.37 9.72
N ARG A 99 1.50 4.86 10.09
CA ARG A 99 2.80 5.29 9.55
C ARG A 99 3.50 4.19 8.78
N GLU A 100 3.20 2.93 9.06
CA GLU A 100 3.81 1.78 8.42
C GLU A 100 2.72 0.78 8.02
N VAL A 101 2.79 0.29 6.78
CA VAL A 101 1.88 -0.75 6.30
C VAL A 101 2.65 -1.83 5.56
N LEU A 102 2.45 -3.08 5.97
CA LEU A 102 2.93 -4.26 5.28
C LEU A 102 1.79 -4.89 4.48
N THR A 103 2.03 -5.13 3.19
CA THR A 103 1.11 -5.88 2.32
C THR A 103 1.83 -7.06 1.69
N ILE A 104 1.37 -8.27 2.00
CA ILE A 104 1.90 -9.51 1.42
C ILE A 104 0.81 -10.10 0.56
N GLU A 105 1.05 -10.23 -0.74
CA GLU A 105 0.08 -10.79 -1.67
C GLU A 105 0.79 -11.59 -2.76
N GLY A 106 0.11 -12.55 -3.37
CA GLY A 106 0.62 -13.29 -4.53
C GLY A 106 1.02 -12.40 -5.71
N ARG A 107 1.87 -12.93 -6.60
CA ARG A 107 2.28 -12.21 -7.83
C ARG A 107 1.07 -11.93 -8.72
N LYS A 108 1.14 -10.80 -9.44
CA LYS A 108 0.11 -10.31 -10.39
C LYS A 108 -1.25 -9.93 -9.76
N ASN A 109 -1.30 -9.51 -8.48
CA ASN A 109 -2.52 -8.97 -7.85
C ASN A 109 -2.67 -7.44 -7.97
N GLY A 110 -1.95 -6.78 -8.88
CA GLY A 110 -2.12 -5.34 -9.12
C GLY A 110 -1.37 -4.40 -8.16
N LYS A 111 -0.55 -4.93 -7.24
CA LYS A 111 0.24 -4.15 -6.27
C LYS A 111 1.01 -2.96 -6.85
N SER A 112 1.76 -3.15 -7.95
CA SER A 112 2.56 -2.05 -8.53
C SER A 112 1.70 -0.92 -9.08
N THR A 113 0.52 -1.23 -9.65
CA THR A 113 -0.44 -0.22 -10.11
C THR A 113 -1.04 0.53 -8.91
N GLU A 114 -1.40 -0.19 -7.85
CA GLU A 114 -1.91 0.40 -6.62
C GLU A 114 -0.87 1.32 -5.97
N MET A 115 0.38 0.88 -5.85
CA MET A 115 1.47 1.69 -5.28
C MET A 115 1.81 2.91 -6.14
N ALA A 116 1.73 2.81 -7.47
CA ALA A 116 1.88 3.96 -8.35
C ALA A 116 0.78 5.01 -8.12
N ALA A 117 -0.46 4.56 -7.94
CA ALA A 117 -1.60 5.44 -7.65
C ALA A 117 -1.51 6.06 -6.25
N LEU A 118 -1.10 5.26 -5.25
CA LEU A 118 -0.83 5.71 -3.88
C LEU A 118 0.29 6.76 -3.84
N ALA A 119 1.39 6.55 -4.57
CA ALA A 119 2.49 7.51 -4.67
C ALA A 119 2.02 8.87 -5.21
N LEU A 120 1.18 8.85 -6.25
CA LEU A 120 0.59 10.06 -6.81
C LEU A 120 -0.35 10.74 -5.79
N TYR A 121 -1.14 9.98 -5.04
CA TYR A 121 -1.98 10.54 -3.98
C TYR A 121 -1.15 11.18 -2.86
N LEU A 122 -0.12 10.50 -2.35
CA LEU A 122 0.78 11.04 -1.31
C LEU A 122 1.49 12.32 -1.77
N MET A 123 1.85 12.41 -3.06
CA MET A 123 2.49 13.58 -3.64
C MET A 123 1.53 14.76 -3.86
N VAL A 124 0.22 14.50 -4.04
CA VAL A 124 -0.74 15.51 -4.53
C VAL A 124 -1.85 15.84 -3.55
N GLY A 125 -2.42 14.82 -2.91
CA GLY A 125 -3.72 14.88 -2.23
C GLY A 125 -3.71 14.58 -0.72
N ASP A 126 -2.58 14.15 -0.14
CA ASP A 126 -2.51 13.77 1.29
C ASP A 126 -2.40 14.97 2.27
N GLY A 127 -2.47 16.19 1.73
CA GLY A 127 -2.51 17.43 2.53
C GLY A 127 -1.18 17.89 3.10
N GLU A 128 -0.05 17.40 2.56
CA GLU A 128 1.30 17.74 3.00
C GLU A 128 1.95 18.81 2.09
N GLY A 129 2.70 19.74 2.68
CA GLY A 129 3.52 20.72 1.94
C GLY A 129 4.91 20.17 1.59
N GLY A 130 5.34 20.32 0.34
CA GLY A 130 6.61 19.78 -0.16
C GLY A 130 6.75 18.27 0.05
N PRO A 131 5.75 17.43 -0.26
CA PRO A 131 5.84 16.00 0.01
C PRO A 131 6.90 15.35 -0.87
N GLU A 132 7.85 14.68 -0.23
CA GLU A 132 8.85 13.86 -0.91
C GLU A 132 8.40 12.40 -0.87
N VAL A 133 8.11 11.83 -2.05
CA VAL A 133 7.69 10.44 -2.19
C VAL A 133 8.80 9.66 -2.89
N TYR A 134 9.07 8.46 -2.42
CA TYR A 134 10.15 7.61 -2.92
C TYR A 134 9.67 6.20 -3.16
N CYS A 135 10.07 5.60 -4.29
CA CYS A 135 9.99 4.15 -4.47
C CYS A 135 11.39 3.57 -4.35
N VAL A 136 11.54 2.53 -3.55
CA VAL A 136 12.83 1.94 -3.17
C VAL A 136 12.78 0.44 -3.40
N ALA A 137 13.87 -0.10 -3.94
CA ALA A 137 14.10 -1.53 -4.10
C ALA A 137 15.61 -1.81 -4.11
N THR A 138 15.99 -3.09 -3.99
CA THR A 138 17.40 -3.52 -4.06
C THR A 138 18.06 -3.12 -5.37
N LYS A 139 17.33 -3.19 -6.50
CA LYS A 139 17.83 -2.75 -7.80
C LYS A 139 17.08 -1.51 -8.28
N ARG A 140 17.81 -0.55 -8.85
CA ARG A 140 17.21 0.67 -9.41
C ARG A 140 16.11 0.36 -10.44
N ASP A 141 16.32 -0.67 -11.27
CA ASP A 141 15.34 -1.04 -12.29
C ASP A 141 14.03 -1.58 -11.68
N GLN A 142 14.08 -2.20 -10.50
CA GLN A 142 12.88 -2.61 -9.76
C GLN A 142 12.14 -1.38 -9.22
N ALA A 143 12.85 -0.45 -8.58
CA ALA A 143 12.26 0.81 -8.11
C ALA A 143 11.64 1.64 -9.26
N ARG A 144 12.21 1.54 -10.48
CA ARG A 144 11.66 2.20 -11.67
C ARG A 144 10.36 1.60 -12.16
N ILE A 145 9.97 0.39 -11.77
CA ILE A 145 8.70 -0.23 -12.21
C ILE A 145 7.52 0.61 -11.72
N VAL A 146 7.40 0.84 -10.41
CA VAL A 146 6.32 1.64 -9.81
C VAL A 146 6.38 3.09 -10.29
N PHE A 147 7.58 3.67 -10.37
CA PHE A 147 7.74 5.04 -10.87
C PHE A 147 7.30 5.18 -12.33
N THR A 148 7.70 4.26 -13.20
CA THR A 148 7.32 4.28 -14.62
C THR A 148 5.81 4.06 -14.77
N GLU A 149 5.22 3.18 -13.97
CA GLU A 149 3.77 3.01 -13.93
C GLU A 149 3.05 4.32 -13.57
N ALA A 150 3.53 5.05 -12.56
CA ALA A 150 2.96 6.35 -12.18
C ALA A 150 3.12 7.42 -13.27
N VAL A 151 4.28 7.47 -13.94
CA VAL A 151 4.50 8.38 -15.09
C VAL A 151 3.49 8.09 -16.19
N ASN A 152 3.36 6.81 -16.59
CA ASN A 152 2.45 6.45 -17.67
C ASN A 152 0.99 6.65 -17.26
N MET A 153 0.62 6.34 -16.01
CA MET A 153 -0.70 6.61 -15.42
C MET A 153 -1.05 8.10 -15.47
N ARG A 154 -0.09 8.97 -15.14
CA ARG A 154 -0.22 10.43 -15.28
C ARG A 154 -0.38 10.83 -16.75
N ASP A 155 0.38 10.25 -17.67
CA ASP A 155 0.34 10.61 -19.09
C ASP A 155 -1.00 10.30 -19.76
N GLN A 156 -1.68 9.26 -19.29
CA GLN A 156 -3.03 8.88 -19.71
C GLN A 156 -4.14 9.75 -19.07
N SER A 157 -3.83 10.51 -18.02
CA SER A 157 -4.79 11.33 -17.29
C SER A 157 -4.65 12.81 -17.65
N PRO A 158 -5.60 13.43 -18.38
CA PRO A 158 -5.50 14.85 -18.74
C PRO A 158 -5.33 15.77 -17.52
N ALA A 159 -6.02 15.47 -16.42
CA ALA A 159 -5.94 16.25 -15.18
C ALA A 159 -4.56 16.15 -14.54
N LEU A 160 -4.06 14.93 -14.27
CA LEU A 160 -2.72 14.76 -13.69
C LEU A 160 -1.64 15.28 -14.64
N ARG A 161 -1.81 15.11 -15.95
CA ARG A 161 -0.88 15.62 -16.96
C ARG A 161 -0.78 17.13 -16.96
N ALA A 162 -1.88 17.84 -16.74
CA ALA A 162 -1.90 19.30 -16.69
C ALA A 162 -1.14 19.86 -15.47
N HIS A 163 -1.16 19.15 -14.34
CA HIS A 163 -0.62 19.67 -13.07
C HIS A 163 0.75 19.09 -12.69
N LEU A 164 1.04 17.85 -13.08
CA LEU A 164 2.30 17.18 -12.76
C LEU A 164 3.28 17.31 -13.91
N LYS A 165 4.54 17.60 -13.62
CA LYS A 165 5.62 17.71 -14.60
C LYS A 165 6.55 16.51 -14.47
N LYS A 166 6.73 15.76 -15.56
CA LYS A 166 7.78 14.75 -15.64
C LYS A 166 9.12 15.43 -15.89
N ARG A 167 10.06 15.36 -14.94
CA ARG A 167 11.44 15.85 -15.10
C ARG A 167 12.36 14.69 -15.51
N LYS A 168 13.67 14.89 -15.47
CA LYS A 168 14.64 13.85 -15.87
C LYS A 168 14.57 12.64 -14.93
N THR A 169 14.48 12.89 -13.63
CA THR A 169 14.62 11.88 -12.56
C THR A 169 13.34 11.64 -11.77
N ASP A 170 12.35 12.53 -11.86
CA ASP A 170 11.17 12.51 -10.99
C ASP A 170 9.88 12.96 -11.71
N LEU A 171 8.76 12.80 -11.00
CA LEU A 171 7.55 13.58 -11.19
C LEU A 171 7.54 14.73 -10.17
N TYR A 172 7.11 15.90 -10.61
CA TYR A 172 7.08 17.11 -9.79
C TYR A 172 5.71 17.77 -9.84
N PHE A 173 5.17 18.13 -8.67
CA PHE A 173 3.94 18.87 -8.52
C PHE A 173 4.25 20.32 -8.10
N PRO A 174 4.21 21.30 -9.03
CA PRO A 174 4.67 22.65 -8.73
C PRO A 174 3.88 23.40 -7.67
N LEU A 175 2.59 23.08 -7.49
CA LEU A 175 1.69 23.85 -6.62
C LEU A 175 2.14 23.81 -5.15
N ILE A 176 2.58 22.63 -4.70
CA ILE A 176 2.99 22.39 -3.30
C ILE A 176 4.41 21.83 -3.21
N PHE A 177 5.22 21.97 -4.27
CA PHE A 177 6.61 21.50 -4.33
C PHE A 177 6.78 19.99 -4.11
N GLY A 178 5.74 19.20 -4.36
CA GLY A 178 5.79 17.75 -4.19
C GLY A 178 6.65 17.07 -5.25
N LYS A 179 7.34 15.98 -4.90
CA LYS A 179 8.13 15.18 -5.83
C LYS A 179 7.95 13.69 -5.60
N PHE A 180 8.04 12.91 -6.67
CA PHE A 180 8.09 11.45 -6.62
C PHE A 180 9.25 10.93 -7.46
N GLU A 181 10.17 10.17 -6.86
CA GLU A 181 11.33 9.61 -7.56
C GLU A 181 11.67 8.16 -7.17
N PRO A 182 12.28 7.38 -8.08
CA PRO A 182 12.81 6.06 -7.76
C PRO A 182 14.23 6.14 -7.21
N LEU A 183 14.47 5.46 -6.09
CA LEU A 183 15.77 5.33 -5.43
C LEU A 183 16.25 3.88 -5.44
N ALA A 184 17.57 3.71 -5.42
CA ALA A 184 18.23 2.42 -5.28
C ALA A 184 18.96 2.37 -3.94
N SER A 185 19.17 1.17 -3.42
CA SER A 185 19.84 0.95 -2.12
C SER A 185 21.27 1.52 -2.05
N GLU A 186 21.97 1.58 -3.18
CA GLU A 186 23.36 2.07 -3.26
C GLU A 186 23.45 3.61 -3.42
N SER A 187 22.35 4.35 -3.28
CA SER A 187 22.37 5.80 -3.46
C SER A 187 23.07 6.49 -2.28
N ASN A 188 24.15 7.24 -2.51
CA ASN A 188 24.82 8.07 -1.49
C ASN A 188 23.94 9.22 -0.94
N SER A 189 22.67 9.31 -1.35
CA SER A 189 21.75 10.41 -1.06
C SER A 189 20.68 10.07 -0.02
N LEU A 190 20.70 8.87 0.57
CA LEU A 190 19.61 8.39 1.43
C LEU A 190 19.55 9.09 2.80
N ASP A 191 20.69 9.54 3.32
CA ASP A 191 20.80 10.11 4.69
C ASP A 191 20.24 11.54 4.84
N GLY A 192 19.92 12.22 3.73
CA GLY A 192 19.44 13.61 3.71
C GLY A 192 17.99 13.79 3.29
N LEU A 193 17.24 12.69 3.13
CA LEU A 193 15.87 12.73 2.62
C LEU A 193 14.89 13.18 3.69
N ASN A 194 13.83 13.89 3.28
CA ASN A 194 12.73 14.28 4.16
C ASN A 194 11.41 13.69 3.64
N SER A 195 11.31 12.36 3.77
CA SER A 195 10.31 11.53 3.11
C SER A 195 8.93 11.66 3.75
N HIS A 196 7.94 12.08 2.96
CA HIS A 196 6.53 11.96 3.31
C HIS A 196 5.97 10.58 2.96
N GLY A 197 6.40 10.02 1.83
CA GLY A 197 5.98 8.69 1.38
C GLY A 197 7.17 7.84 0.99
N VAL A 198 7.22 6.61 1.47
CA VAL A 198 8.19 5.61 1.04
C VAL A 198 7.46 4.35 0.63
N ILE A 199 7.71 3.87 -0.58
CA ILE A 199 7.22 2.60 -1.09
C ILE A 199 8.41 1.67 -1.22
N ILE A 200 8.41 0.60 -0.45
CA ILE A 200 9.37 -0.50 -0.61
C ILE A 200 8.70 -1.59 -1.43
N ASP A 201 9.18 -1.80 -2.65
CA ASP A 201 8.71 -2.88 -3.53
C ASP A 201 9.62 -4.11 -3.39
N GLU A 202 9.00 -5.29 -3.41
CA GLU A 202 9.64 -6.58 -3.19
C GLU A 202 10.53 -6.62 -1.94
N LEU A 203 9.96 -6.31 -0.75
CA LEU A 203 10.67 -6.31 0.54
C LEU A 203 11.53 -7.58 0.74
N HIS A 204 11.05 -8.75 0.31
CA HIS A 204 11.79 -10.02 0.39
C HIS A 204 13.12 -10.04 -0.38
N ALA A 205 13.31 -9.16 -1.35
CA ALA A 205 14.53 -9.04 -2.14
C ALA A 205 15.57 -8.11 -1.49
N ILE A 206 15.21 -7.39 -0.43
CA ILE A 206 16.13 -6.52 0.32
C ILE A 206 17.00 -7.39 1.22
N LYS A 207 18.31 -7.35 0.96
CA LYS A 207 19.31 -8.11 1.72
C LYS A 207 19.87 -7.31 2.88
N ASP A 208 20.07 -6.01 2.68
CA ASP A 208 20.61 -5.11 3.68
C ASP A 208 19.48 -4.35 4.37
N ARG A 209 19.29 -4.61 5.67
CA ARG A 209 18.30 -3.96 6.51
C ARG A 209 18.49 -2.44 6.59
N ASN A 210 19.73 -1.97 6.42
CA ASN A 210 20.05 -0.55 6.46
C ASN A 210 19.18 0.28 5.51
N LEU A 211 18.80 -0.26 4.34
CA LEU A 211 17.93 0.44 3.41
C LEU A 211 16.57 0.79 4.04
N TYR A 212 15.96 -0.16 4.74
CA TYR A 212 14.70 0.09 5.43
C TYR A 212 14.89 1.06 6.59
N ASP A 213 15.94 0.88 7.39
CA ASP A 213 16.17 1.71 8.57
C ASP A 213 16.43 3.18 8.17
N VAL A 214 17.25 3.43 7.14
CA VAL A 214 17.50 4.78 6.62
C VAL A 214 16.23 5.40 6.04
N MET A 215 15.44 4.65 5.27
CA MET A 215 14.19 5.19 4.74
C MET A 215 13.18 5.49 5.86
N LYS A 216 13.08 4.64 6.88
CA LYS A 216 12.25 4.89 8.06
C LYS A 216 12.74 6.12 8.84
N GLN A 217 14.05 6.31 9.00
CA GLN A 217 14.63 7.49 9.65
C GLN A 217 14.36 8.78 8.86
N SER A 218 14.40 8.73 7.52
CA SER A 218 14.13 9.90 6.66
C SER A 218 12.72 10.49 6.83
N MET A 219 11.80 9.74 7.45
CA MET A 219 10.43 10.17 7.70
C MET A 219 10.27 10.95 9.02
N ALA A 220 11.30 11.01 9.87
CA ALA A 220 11.19 11.50 11.25
C ALA A 220 10.71 12.95 11.38
N ALA A 221 11.00 13.80 10.39
CA ALA A 221 10.62 15.22 10.39
C ALA A 221 9.18 15.48 9.92
N ARG A 222 8.47 14.45 9.42
CA ARG A 222 7.10 14.58 8.90
C ARG A 222 6.07 14.20 9.96
N GLU A 223 4.93 14.88 9.97
CA GLU A 223 3.90 14.69 10.98
C GLU A 223 3.08 13.41 10.74
N GLN A 224 2.82 13.10 9.47
CA GLN A 224 2.04 11.95 9.03
C GLN A 224 2.67 11.28 7.80
N PRO A 225 3.91 10.76 7.87
CA PRO A 225 4.51 10.06 6.76
C PRO A 225 3.91 8.65 6.60
N LEU A 226 4.12 8.00 5.45
CA LEU A 226 3.71 6.61 5.21
C LEU A 226 4.86 5.80 4.60
N LEU A 227 5.22 4.71 5.27
CA LEU A 227 6.06 3.64 4.73
C LEU A 227 5.16 2.48 4.30
N ALA A 228 4.98 2.32 2.99
CA ALA A 228 4.23 1.23 2.40
C ALA A 228 5.20 0.14 1.89
N MET A 229 5.18 -1.01 2.54
CA MET A 229 5.96 -2.18 2.17
C MET A 229 5.07 -3.17 1.44
N ILE A 230 5.45 -3.51 0.22
CA ILE A 230 4.78 -4.56 -0.55
C ILE A 230 5.75 -5.68 -0.87
N THR A 231 5.25 -6.91 -0.86
CA THR A 231 6.06 -8.07 -1.21
C THR A 231 5.20 -9.25 -1.63
N THR A 232 5.86 -10.21 -2.26
CA THR A 232 5.36 -11.58 -2.42
C THR A 232 6.07 -12.49 -1.41
N ALA A 233 5.56 -13.71 -1.20
CA ALA A 233 6.26 -14.71 -0.41
C ALA A 233 7.60 -15.02 -1.12
N GLY A 234 8.71 -14.57 -0.52
CA GLY A 234 10.05 -14.78 -1.03
C GLY A 234 10.57 -16.17 -0.71
N PHE A 235 11.53 -16.65 -1.50
CA PHE A 235 12.26 -17.90 -1.21
C PHE A 235 13.53 -17.67 -0.38
N VAL A 236 13.97 -16.42 -0.28
CA VAL A 236 15.14 -16.02 0.50
C VAL A 236 14.71 -15.88 1.95
N ARG A 237 15.35 -16.65 2.82
CA ARG A 237 15.16 -16.63 4.28
C ARG A 237 16.30 -15.87 4.93
N GLU A 238 16.11 -15.49 6.19
CA GLU A 238 17.07 -14.74 7.02
C GLU A 238 17.37 -13.34 6.47
N CYS A 239 16.36 -12.72 5.85
CA CYS A 239 16.41 -11.33 5.41
C CYS A 239 15.37 -10.48 6.16
N ILE A 240 15.38 -9.17 5.92
CA ILE A 240 14.46 -8.22 6.57
C ILE A 240 12.98 -8.62 6.47
N TYR A 241 12.60 -9.34 5.41
CA TYR A 241 11.25 -9.86 5.28
C TYR A 241 10.83 -10.76 6.44
N ASP A 242 11.69 -11.67 6.90
CA ASP A 242 11.34 -12.57 8.00
C ASP A 242 11.17 -11.79 9.32
N ASP A 243 12.01 -10.76 9.55
CA ASP A 243 11.90 -9.88 10.72
C ASP A 243 10.58 -9.09 10.71
N ILE A 244 10.24 -8.48 9.57
CA ILE A 244 9.02 -7.68 9.42
C ILE A 244 7.76 -8.56 9.41
N TYR A 245 7.82 -9.75 8.82
CA TYR A 245 6.74 -10.73 8.89
C TYR A 245 6.50 -11.20 10.33
N LYS A 246 7.58 -11.51 11.07
CA LYS A 246 7.50 -11.86 12.49
C LYS A 246 6.91 -10.72 13.30
N TYR A 247 7.39 -9.49 13.09
CA TYR A 247 6.83 -8.30 13.74
C TYR A 247 5.34 -8.15 13.46
N ALA A 248 4.91 -8.31 12.20
CA ALA A 248 3.51 -8.26 11.82
C ALA A 248 2.68 -9.34 12.51
N CYS A 249 3.19 -10.58 12.59
CA CYS A 249 2.55 -11.65 13.35
C CYS A 249 2.43 -11.30 14.83
N ASP A 250 3.50 -10.80 15.46
CA ASP A 250 3.53 -10.43 16.88
C ASP A 250 2.55 -9.26 17.16
N VAL A 251 2.40 -8.29 16.25
CA VAL A 251 1.38 -7.22 16.32
C VAL A 251 -0.03 -7.79 16.15
N LEU A 252 -0.26 -8.67 15.17
CA LEU A 252 -1.57 -9.28 14.94
C LEU A 252 -1.99 -10.21 16.09
N ASP A 253 -1.05 -10.91 16.71
CA ASP A 253 -1.28 -11.76 17.88
C ASP A 253 -1.38 -10.96 19.19
N GLY A 254 -1.11 -9.66 19.17
CA GLY A 254 -1.21 -8.76 20.34
C GLY A 254 -0.04 -8.88 21.32
N VAL A 255 1.07 -9.49 20.89
CA VAL A 255 2.33 -9.56 21.65
C VAL A 255 3.02 -8.20 21.63
N ILE A 256 2.92 -7.48 20.51
CA ILE A 256 3.42 -6.10 20.34
C ILE A 256 2.24 -5.17 20.15
N GLU A 257 2.19 -4.09 20.93
CA GLU A 257 1.22 -3.02 20.76
C GLU A 257 1.83 -1.91 19.88
N ASP A 258 1.41 -1.87 18.62
CA ASP A 258 1.79 -0.81 17.67
C ASP A 258 0.58 -0.47 16.80
N GLU A 259 -0.14 0.59 17.18
CA GLU A 259 -1.34 1.04 16.47
C GLU A 259 -1.02 1.81 15.18
N ARG A 260 0.26 2.13 14.94
CA ARG A 260 0.73 2.86 13.75
C ARG A 260 1.19 1.92 12.64
N PHE A 261 1.27 0.62 12.93
CA PHE A 261 1.61 -0.43 11.98
C PHE A 261 0.38 -1.25 11.59
N LEU A 262 0.12 -1.38 10.29
CA LEU A 262 -0.94 -2.25 9.76
C LEU A 262 -0.34 -3.38 8.91
N ALA A 263 -0.92 -4.58 9.00
CA ALA A 263 -0.49 -5.75 8.26
C ALA A 263 -1.63 -6.41 7.50
N PHE A 264 -1.59 -6.31 6.17
CA PHE A 264 -2.51 -7.00 5.26
C PHE A 264 -1.78 -8.19 4.64
N ILE A 265 -1.86 -9.33 5.32
CA ILE A 265 -1.19 -10.57 4.91
C ILE A 265 -2.20 -11.46 4.20
N TYR A 266 -2.04 -11.62 2.88
CA TYR A 266 -2.81 -12.52 2.03
C TYR A 266 -1.94 -13.74 1.73
N GLU A 267 -2.20 -14.83 2.45
CA GLU A 267 -1.43 -16.07 2.39
C GLU A 267 -2.34 -17.29 2.45
N LEU A 268 -1.77 -18.48 2.27
CA LEU A 268 -2.45 -19.74 2.59
C LEU A 268 -2.22 -20.06 4.07
N ASP A 269 -3.23 -20.60 4.76
CA ASP A 269 -3.12 -20.92 6.19
C ASP A 269 -2.28 -22.17 6.43
N ASP A 270 -2.32 -23.11 5.50
CA ASP A 270 -1.48 -24.30 5.49
C ASP A 270 -0.88 -24.53 4.11
N ARG A 271 0.32 -25.10 4.07
CA ARG A 271 0.99 -25.39 2.81
C ARG A 271 0.12 -26.27 1.93
N SER A 272 -0.58 -27.27 2.47
CA SER A 272 -1.41 -28.21 1.73
C SER A 272 -2.57 -27.56 0.99
N GLU A 273 -2.99 -26.35 1.35
CA GLU A 273 -4.04 -25.60 0.65
C GLU A 273 -3.66 -25.21 -0.78
N TRP A 274 -2.38 -25.32 -1.18
CA TRP A 274 -1.94 -24.96 -2.53
C TRP A 274 -2.62 -25.77 -3.64
N THR A 275 -3.10 -26.98 -3.35
CA THR A 275 -3.85 -27.83 -4.29
C THR A 275 -5.36 -27.61 -4.23
N ASP A 276 -5.89 -26.86 -3.26
CA ASP A 276 -7.31 -26.53 -3.15
C ASP A 276 -7.58 -25.17 -3.79
N PHE A 277 -8.18 -25.18 -4.98
CA PHE A 277 -8.48 -23.96 -5.74
C PHE A 277 -9.36 -22.97 -4.96
N ARG A 278 -10.15 -23.45 -3.99
CA ARG A 278 -11.00 -22.61 -3.13
C ARG A 278 -10.19 -21.78 -2.13
N ALA A 279 -8.97 -22.20 -1.82
CA ALA A 279 -8.08 -21.49 -0.91
C ALA A 279 -7.20 -20.45 -1.63
N TRP A 280 -7.10 -20.50 -2.96
CA TRP A 280 -6.19 -19.64 -3.72
C TRP A 280 -6.51 -18.15 -3.58
N GLU A 281 -7.78 -17.79 -3.41
CA GLU A 281 -8.22 -16.41 -3.19
C GLU A 281 -7.60 -15.82 -1.91
N LYS A 282 -7.35 -16.63 -0.87
CA LYS A 282 -6.73 -16.16 0.38
C LYS A 282 -5.37 -15.48 0.16
N ALA A 283 -4.59 -15.98 -0.79
CA ALA A 283 -3.28 -15.43 -1.18
C ALA A 283 -3.35 -14.52 -2.41
N ASN A 284 -4.49 -14.47 -3.10
CA ASN A 284 -4.69 -13.73 -4.35
C ASN A 284 -6.04 -12.98 -4.30
N PRO A 285 -6.13 -11.88 -3.55
CA PRO A 285 -7.40 -11.18 -3.35
C PRO A 285 -7.96 -10.52 -4.63
N GLY A 286 -7.15 -10.43 -5.70
CA GLY A 286 -7.60 -9.98 -7.03
C GLY A 286 -7.88 -11.13 -8.01
N LEU A 287 -8.04 -12.37 -7.53
CA LEU A 287 -8.32 -13.53 -8.39
C LEU A 287 -9.73 -13.43 -9.00
N GLY A 288 -9.83 -13.63 -10.31
CA GLY A 288 -11.06 -13.48 -11.08
C GLY A 288 -11.26 -12.10 -11.72
N THR A 289 -10.66 -11.04 -11.16
CA THR A 289 -10.80 -9.66 -11.68
C THR A 289 -9.49 -9.11 -12.23
N ILE A 290 -8.42 -9.15 -11.43
CA ILE A 290 -7.07 -8.71 -11.80
C ILE A 290 -6.25 -9.87 -12.36
N LYS A 291 -6.36 -11.04 -11.71
CA LYS A 291 -5.60 -12.25 -12.02
C LYS A 291 -6.53 -13.35 -12.53
N SER A 292 -6.14 -14.02 -13.62
CA SER A 292 -6.93 -15.12 -14.17
C SER A 292 -6.76 -16.40 -13.35
N TYR A 293 -7.85 -17.15 -13.17
CA TYR A 293 -7.83 -18.51 -12.64
C TYR A 293 -7.02 -19.46 -13.54
N GLU A 294 -7.19 -19.35 -14.86
CA GLU A 294 -6.51 -20.21 -15.84
C GLU A 294 -4.98 -20.00 -15.79
N GLU A 295 -4.52 -18.75 -15.70
CA GLU A 295 -3.08 -18.45 -15.57
C GLU A 295 -2.49 -18.91 -14.24
N LEU A 296 -3.30 -19.03 -13.18
CA LEU A 296 -2.84 -19.49 -11.87
C LEU A 296 -2.80 -21.02 -11.77
N ALA A 297 -3.72 -21.70 -12.47
CA ALA A 297 -3.81 -23.15 -12.48
C ALA A 297 -2.79 -23.84 -13.42
N ALA A 298 -2.30 -23.11 -14.43
CA ALA A 298 -1.32 -23.58 -15.41
C ALA A 298 0.11 -23.60 -14.84
#